data_AF-A0A522VFM4-F1
#
_entry.id   AF-A0A522VFM4-F1
#
_cell.length_a   1.000
_cell.length_b   1.000
_cell.length_c   1.000
_cell.angle_alpha   90.00
_cell.angle_beta   90.00
_cell.angle_gamma   90.00
#
_symmetry.space_group_name_H-M   'P 1'
#
loop_
_entity.id
_entity.type
_entity.pdbx_description
1 polymer ?
#
loop_
_entity_poly.entity_id
_entity_poly.type
_entity_poly.pdbx_seq_one_letter_code
_entity_poly.pdbx_strand_id
1 'polypeptide(L)'
;MLLTFISRETLLEALPKGLVCGEIGTAVGDFAQQILDRAAPTRLHLIDPWRHIDVPEYQLDSNNVDDAEGQRRYESVCARFDRHAANGQVVIHRALSVQEADSFPDNYFDFVYIDGDHTKPAVAADLRAFDRKVKPQGLIMGHDYVTHPNFIAKSFGVVEAVNEFVRETGYEFLMLTYEGSPTYVLAKQQNSPLALRLASYLLGAMVPIVVIEDAENKSMGQWDVLDEGGKRLRTLLAFR
;
A
#
# COMPACT_ATOMS: atom_id res chain seq x y z
N MET A 1 1.04 16.79 -5.40
CA MET A 1 0.31 15.58 -4.94
C MET A 1 -1.19 15.80 -5.02
N LEU A 2 -1.97 14.81 -5.49
CA LEU A 2 -3.44 14.83 -5.44
C LEU A 2 -3.95 14.24 -4.12
N LEU A 3 -4.80 14.97 -3.39
CA LEU A 3 -5.56 14.41 -2.26
C LEU A 3 -6.98 14.10 -2.72
N THR A 4 -7.40 12.84 -2.59
CA THR A 4 -8.64 12.34 -3.20
C THR A 4 -9.57 11.69 -2.18
N PHE A 5 -10.88 11.92 -2.30
CA PHE A 5 -11.90 11.41 -1.36
C PHE A 5 -12.45 10.03 -1.75
N ILE A 6 -11.58 9.16 -2.27
CA ILE A 6 -11.90 7.76 -2.59
C ILE A 6 -11.24 6.83 -1.58
N SER A 7 -11.80 5.63 -1.38
CA SER A 7 -11.14 4.60 -0.59
C SER A 7 -10.08 3.85 -1.40
N ARG A 8 -9.23 3.10 -0.70
CA ARG A 8 -8.28 2.17 -1.33
C ARG A 8 -8.94 1.16 -2.28
N GLU A 9 -10.16 0.72 -2.01
CA GLU A 9 -10.90 -0.20 -2.88
C GLU A 9 -11.34 0.47 -4.18
N THR A 10 -11.86 1.71 -4.10
CA THR A 10 -12.22 2.49 -5.30
C THR A 10 -10.99 2.83 -6.13
N LEU A 11 -9.84 3.06 -5.49
CA LEU A 11 -8.57 3.27 -6.18
C LEU A 11 -8.18 2.07 -7.06
N LEU A 12 -8.47 0.83 -6.64
CA LEU A 12 -8.22 -0.37 -7.46
C LEU A 12 -9.10 -0.42 -8.72
N GLU A 13 -10.30 0.15 -8.68
CA GLU A 13 -11.19 0.22 -9.86
C GLU A 13 -10.65 1.13 -10.95
N ALA A 14 -9.92 2.18 -10.54
CA ALA A 14 -9.30 3.15 -11.41
C ALA A 14 -8.11 2.58 -12.20
N LEU A 15 -7.51 1.48 -11.72
CA LEU A 15 -6.41 0.81 -12.40
C LEU A 15 -6.89 0.11 -13.69
N PRO A 16 -6.07 0.12 -14.77
CA PRO A 16 -6.24 -0.80 -15.88
C PRO A 16 -6.33 -2.24 -15.42
N LYS A 17 -7.12 -3.06 -16.12
CA LYS A 17 -7.19 -4.50 -15.85
C LYS A 17 -6.00 -5.23 -16.47
N GLY A 18 -5.73 -6.42 -15.97
CA GLY A 18 -4.72 -7.32 -16.53
C GLY A 18 -3.26 -6.95 -16.20
N LEU A 19 -3.05 -6.08 -15.21
CA LEU A 19 -1.72 -5.75 -14.70
C LEU A 19 -1.09 -6.93 -13.95
N VAL A 20 0.24 -6.91 -13.81
CA VAL A 20 1.01 -7.79 -12.92
C VAL A 20 1.32 -7.03 -11.64
N CYS A 21 0.90 -7.55 -10.50
CA CYS A 21 1.08 -6.86 -9.22
C CYS A 21 1.52 -7.78 -8.07
N GLY A 22 2.03 -7.14 -7.02
CA GLY A 22 2.37 -7.78 -5.75
C GLY A 22 1.70 -7.06 -4.57
N GLU A 23 1.19 -7.83 -3.62
CA GLU A 23 0.79 -7.36 -2.28
C GLU A 23 1.83 -7.86 -1.28
N ILE A 24 2.41 -6.93 -0.52
CA ILE A 24 3.37 -7.18 0.55
C ILE A 24 2.62 -6.97 1.86
N GLY A 25 2.48 -8.04 2.66
CA GLY A 25 1.58 -8.06 3.82
C GLY A 25 0.17 -8.47 3.40
N THR A 26 -0.06 -9.77 3.26
CA THR A 26 -1.35 -10.31 2.82
C THR A 26 -2.26 -10.63 4.02
N ALA A 27 -1.70 -10.91 5.20
CA ALA A 27 -2.43 -11.28 6.40
C ALA A 27 -3.47 -12.40 6.15
N VAL A 28 -4.77 -12.07 6.17
CA VAL A 28 -5.89 -13.02 5.94
C VAL A 28 -6.42 -13.01 4.49
N GLY A 29 -5.82 -12.20 3.61
CA GLY A 29 -6.16 -12.12 2.19
C GLY A 29 -7.37 -11.28 1.84
N ASP A 30 -7.86 -10.43 2.75
CA ASP A 30 -9.05 -9.61 2.47
C ASP A 30 -8.79 -8.55 1.39
N PHE A 31 -7.65 -7.87 1.46
CA PHE A 31 -7.29 -6.88 0.46
C PHE A 31 -6.82 -7.53 -0.85
N ALA A 32 -6.07 -8.64 -0.79
CA ALA A 32 -5.82 -9.51 -1.95
C ALA A 32 -7.09 -9.84 -2.76
N GLN A 33 -8.21 -10.17 -2.08
CA GLN A 33 -9.48 -10.41 -2.76
C GLN A 33 -10.01 -9.13 -3.44
N GLN A 34 -9.90 -7.97 -2.80
CA GLN A 34 -10.26 -6.70 -3.43
C GLN A 34 -9.40 -6.42 -4.68
N ILE A 35 -8.10 -6.72 -4.63
CA ILE A 35 -7.21 -6.58 -5.80
C ILE A 35 -7.69 -7.49 -6.93
N LEU A 36 -8.01 -8.75 -6.65
CA LEU A 36 -8.53 -9.68 -7.65
C LEU A 36 -9.84 -9.21 -8.27
N ASP A 37 -10.81 -8.84 -7.43
CA ASP A 37 -12.15 -8.50 -7.88
C ASP A 37 -12.19 -7.17 -8.64
N ARG A 38 -11.41 -6.19 -8.17
CA ARG A 38 -11.49 -4.80 -8.67
C ARG A 38 -10.39 -4.48 -9.67
N ALA A 39 -9.15 -4.87 -9.42
CA ALA A 39 -8.05 -4.60 -10.37
C ALA A 39 -7.96 -5.67 -11.46
N ALA A 40 -8.52 -6.87 -11.23
CA ALA A 40 -8.51 -8.00 -12.17
C ALA A 40 -7.14 -8.22 -12.84
N PRO A 41 -6.08 -8.45 -12.05
CA PRO A 41 -4.73 -8.63 -12.58
C PRO A 41 -4.61 -9.93 -13.40
N THR A 42 -3.67 -9.95 -14.34
CA THR A 42 -3.27 -11.20 -15.00
C THR A 42 -2.44 -12.06 -14.06
N ARG A 43 -1.72 -11.41 -13.13
CA ARG A 43 -0.98 -12.09 -12.06
C ARG A 43 -0.90 -11.23 -10.80
N LEU A 44 -1.21 -11.84 -9.65
CA LEU A 44 -1.11 -11.29 -8.31
C LEU A 44 -0.15 -12.15 -7.48
N HIS A 45 0.90 -11.53 -6.96
CA HIS A 45 1.83 -12.14 -6.02
C HIS A 45 1.44 -11.74 -4.60
N LEU A 46 1.17 -12.72 -3.73
CA LEU A 46 0.86 -12.51 -2.32
C LEU A 46 2.11 -12.85 -1.51
N ILE A 47 2.69 -11.87 -0.81
CA ILE A 47 3.98 -12.02 -0.12
C ILE A 47 3.80 -11.69 1.35
N ASP A 48 3.92 -12.70 2.20
CA ASP A 48 3.75 -12.57 3.65
C ASP A 48 4.52 -13.68 4.39
N PRO A 49 5.17 -13.40 5.53
CA PRO A 49 5.87 -14.43 6.28
C PRO A 49 4.92 -15.42 7.01
N TRP A 50 3.71 -15.00 7.37
CA TRP A 50 2.74 -15.78 8.17
C TRP A 50 3.38 -16.47 9.39
N ARG A 51 4.15 -15.72 10.17
CA ARG A 51 4.82 -16.14 11.40
C ARG A 51 5.09 -14.93 12.30
N HIS A 52 5.40 -15.19 13.56
CA HIS A 52 5.83 -14.15 14.48
C HIS A 52 7.21 -13.61 14.07
N ILE A 53 7.36 -12.29 14.17
CA ILE A 53 8.63 -11.61 13.94
C ILE A 53 9.06 -10.96 15.27
N ASP A 54 10.15 -11.48 15.84
CA ASP A 54 10.70 -11.06 17.12
C ASP A 54 11.55 -9.78 16.97
N VAL A 55 10.86 -8.68 16.65
CA VAL A 55 11.41 -7.33 16.56
C VAL A 55 10.66 -6.45 17.56
N PRO A 56 11.34 -5.79 18.52
CA PRO A 56 10.69 -5.02 19.58
C PRO A 56 9.67 -3.99 19.08
N GLU A 57 9.99 -3.32 17.99
CA GLU A 57 9.17 -2.26 17.41
C GLU A 57 7.90 -2.81 16.73
N TYR A 58 7.89 -4.09 16.33
CA TYR A 58 6.77 -4.72 15.62
C TYR A 58 5.82 -5.48 16.56
N GLN A 59 6.12 -5.59 17.86
CA GLN A 59 5.36 -6.38 18.83
C GLN A 59 3.90 -5.94 19.02
N LEU A 60 3.61 -4.64 18.83
CA LEU A 60 2.27 -4.07 19.03
C LEU A 60 1.42 -4.04 17.75
N ASP A 61 1.98 -4.52 16.64
CA ASP A 61 1.24 -4.65 15.41
C ASP A 61 0.24 -5.81 15.50
N SER A 62 -1.01 -5.56 15.12
CA SER A 62 -2.07 -6.57 15.14
C SER A 62 -1.85 -7.73 14.16
N ASN A 63 -0.97 -7.55 13.17
CA ASN A 63 -0.59 -8.59 12.22
C ASN A 63 0.67 -9.36 12.65
N ASN A 64 1.39 -8.93 13.70
CA ASN A 64 2.50 -9.70 14.29
C ASN A 64 1.99 -10.81 15.24
N VAL A 65 1.24 -11.74 14.67
CA VAL A 65 0.62 -12.85 15.40
C VAL A 65 1.62 -13.95 15.77
N ASP A 66 1.25 -14.83 16.70
CA ASP A 66 2.04 -16.03 16.99
C ASP A 66 2.10 -16.99 15.79
N ASP A 67 3.06 -17.91 15.80
CA ASP A 67 3.28 -18.86 14.69
C ASP A 67 2.10 -19.78 14.42
N ALA A 68 1.31 -20.11 15.45
CA ALA A 68 0.15 -20.99 15.28
C ALA A 68 -0.99 -20.26 14.56
N GLU A 69 -1.23 -18.99 14.89
CA GLU A 69 -2.14 -18.12 14.15
C GLU A 69 -1.62 -17.79 12.76
N GLY A 70 -0.32 -17.50 12.62
CA GLY A 70 0.32 -17.31 11.32
C GLY A 70 0.09 -18.52 10.40
N GLN A 71 0.30 -19.74 10.91
CA GLN A 71 0.02 -20.97 10.18
C GLN A 71 -1.45 -21.08 9.76
N ARG A 72 -2.41 -20.78 10.65
CA ARG A 72 -3.84 -20.80 10.31
C ARG A 72 -4.19 -19.80 9.22
N ARG A 73 -3.63 -18.59 9.27
CA ARG A 73 -3.84 -17.56 8.25
C ARG A 73 -3.29 -17.99 6.90
N TYR A 74 -2.07 -18.55 6.87
CA TYR A 74 -1.47 -19.08 5.65
C TYR A 74 -2.33 -20.17 5.00
N GLU A 75 -2.77 -21.16 5.78
CA GLU A 75 -3.64 -22.24 5.29
C GLU A 75 -4.98 -21.69 4.76
N SER A 76 -5.56 -20.72 5.46
CA SER A 76 -6.78 -20.03 5.03
C SER A 76 -6.58 -19.29 3.70
N VAL A 77 -5.48 -18.56 3.54
CA VAL A 77 -5.14 -17.85 2.29
C VAL A 77 -4.93 -18.85 1.14
N CYS A 78 -4.19 -19.94 1.37
CA CYS A 78 -4.02 -21.00 0.38
C CYS A 78 -5.37 -21.59 -0.07
N ALA A 79 -6.25 -21.92 0.89
CA ALA A 79 -7.57 -22.47 0.57
C ALA A 79 -8.46 -21.45 -0.17
N ARG A 80 -8.42 -20.18 0.25
CA ARG A 80 -9.20 -19.09 -0.34
C ARG A 80 -8.85 -18.87 -1.82
N PHE A 81 -7.56 -18.92 -2.14
CA PHE A 81 -7.07 -18.61 -3.49
C PHE A 81 -6.69 -19.84 -4.33
N ASP A 82 -6.97 -21.06 -3.87
CA ASP A 82 -6.59 -22.33 -4.52
C ASP A 82 -6.92 -22.36 -6.02
N ARG A 83 -8.15 -21.98 -6.40
CA ARG A 83 -8.56 -21.95 -7.83
C ARG A 83 -7.75 -20.95 -8.67
N HIS A 84 -7.38 -19.81 -8.07
CA HIS A 84 -6.60 -18.77 -8.74
C HIS A 84 -5.11 -19.11 -8.74
N ALA A 85 -4.65 -19.88 -7.76
CA ALA A 85 -3.31 -20.46 -7.77
C ALA A 85 -3.20 -21.55 -8.84
N ALA A 86 -4.19 -22.44 -8.94
CA ALA A 86 -4.24 -23.52 -9.91
C ALA A 86 -4.23 -23.04 -11.38
N ASN A 87 -4.75 -21.84 -11.66
CA ASN A 87 -4.72 -21.24 -12.99
C ASN A 87 -3.55 -20.25 -13.20
N GLY A 88 -2.68 -20.06 -12.20
CA GLY A 88 -1.48 -19.22 -12.26
C GLY A 88 -1.75 -17.71 -12.18
N GLN A 89 -2.99 -17.29 -11.86
CA GLN A 89 -3.34 -15.89 -11.62
C GLN A 89 -2.86 -15.42 -10.25
N VAL A 90 -2.85 -16.29 -9.24
CA VAL A 90 -2.31 -15.98 -7.90
C VAL A 90 -1.05 -16.81 -7.64
N VAL A 91 -0.02 -16.20 -7.07
CA VAL A 91 1.18 -16.90 -6.59
C VAL A 91 1.41 -16.51 -5.14
N ILE A 92 1.44 -17.50 -4.25
CA ILE A 92 1.54 -17.29 -2.81
C ILE A 92 2.97 -17.57 -2.36
N HIS A 93 3.59 -16.57 -1.72
CA HIS A 93 4.97 -16.60 -1.25
C HIS A 93 5.01 -16.47 0.26
N ARG A 94 5.28 -17.59 0.95
CA ARG A 94 5.47 -17.59 2.40
C ARG A 94 6.92 -17.22 2.73
N ALA A 95 7.21 -15.93 2.70
CA ALA A 95 8.56 -15.41 2.84
C ALA A 95 8.56 -13.97 3.39
N LEU A 96 9.71 -13.54 3.91
CA LEU A 96 9.93 -12.12 4.15
C LEU A 96 10.03 -11.42 2.79
N SER A 97 9.32 -10.30 2.67
CA SER A 97 9.21 -9.48 1.45
C SER A 97 10.56 -9.12 0.82
N VAL A 98 11.52 -8.66 1.62
CA VAL A 98 12.87 -8.30 1.14
C VAL A 98 13.62 -9.51 0.58
N GLN A 99 13.43 -10.69 1.17
CA GLN A 99 14.07 -11.93 0.68
C GLN A 99 13.41 -12.40 -0.62
N GLU A 100 12.08 -12.29 -0.70
CA GLU A 100 11.33 -12.67 -1.90
C GLU A 100 11.55 -11.69 -3.06
N ALA A 101 11.82 -10.42 -2.78
CA ALA A 101 12.07 -9.41 -3.81
C ALA A 101 13.19 -9.82 -4.80
N ASP A 102 14.22 -10.50 -4.32
CA ASP A 102 15.36 -10.96 -5.12
C ASP A 102 15.00 -12.08 -6.12
N SER A 103 13.87 -12.77 -5.91
CA SER A 103 13.37 -13.80 -6.84
C SER A 103 12.77 -13.20 -8.11
N PHE A 104 12.37 -11.93 -8.08
CA PHE A 104 11.76 -11.25 -9.22
C PHE A 104 12.79 -10.55 -10.11
N PRO A 105 12.60 -10.58 -11.44
CA PRO A 105 13.39 -9.77 -12.35
C PRO A 105 13.10 -8.28 -12.14
N ASP A 106 14.05 -7.44 -12.56
CA ASP A 106 13.83 -5.99 -12.58
C ASP A 106 12.72 -5.62 -13.58
N ASN A 107 11.99 -4.54 -13.30
CA ASN A 107 10.88 -4.04 -14.12
C ASN A 107 9.78 -5.09 -14.40
N TYR A 108 9.48 -5.93 -13.42
CA TYR A 108 8.48 -6.98 -13.50
C TYR A 108 7.06 -6.50 -13.16
N PHE A 109 6.91 -5.76 -12.06
CA PHE A 109 5.60 -5.35 -11.55
C PHE A 109 5.09 -4.08 -12.23
N ASP A 110 3.82 -4.07 -12.62
CA ASP A 110 3.10 -2.84 -12.98
C ASP A 110 2.78 -2.01 -11.73
N PHE A 111 2.45 -2.65 -10.61
CA PHE A 111 2.43 -2.02 -9.31
C PHE A 111 2.73 -3.00 -8.17
N VAL A 112 3.17 -2.48 -7.04
CA VAL A 112 3.19 -3.19 -5.76
C VAL A 112 2.38 -2.43 -4.72
N TYR A 113 1.79 -3.15 -3.77
CA TYR A 113 1.05 -2.60 -2.64
C TYR A 113 1.71 -3.05 -1.33
N ILE A 114 2.20 -2.10 -0.53
CA ILE A 114 2.95 -2.36 0.71
C ILE A 114 2.05 -2.09 1.93
N ASP A 115 1.74 -3.15 2.68
CA ASP A 115 0.84 -3.18 3.84
C ASP A 115 1.28 -4.27 4.87
N GLY A 116 2.60 -4.45 5.01
CA GLY A 116 3.22 -5.51 5.83
C GLY A 116 3.55 -5.08 7.25
N ASP A 117 4.85 -4.97 7.55
CA ASP A 117 5.33 -4.45 8.83
C ASP A 117 5.36 -2.92 8.77
N HIS A 118 4.58 -2.29 9.66
CA HIS A 118 4.39 -0.84 9.65
C HIS A 118 5.51 -0.05 10.32
N THR A 119 6.54 -0.71 10.85
CA THR A 119 7.71 -0.02 11.40
C THR A 119 8.48 0.69 10.30
N LYS A 120 9.05 1.85 10.62
CA LYS A 120 9.86 2.62 9.65
C LYS A 120 10.93 1.76 8.95
N PRO A 121 11.76 0.95 9.65
CA PRO A 121 12.81 0.18 9.00
C PRO A 121 12.27 -0.85 8.00
N ALA A 122 11.16 -1.51 8.33
CA ALA A 122 10.58 -2.53 7.46
C ALA A 122 9.95 -1.92 6.20
N VAL A 123 9.12 -0.88 6.34
CA VAL A 123 8.57 -0.15 5.18
C VAL A 123 9.69 0.39 4.29
N ALA A 124 10.74 0.98 4.87
CA ALA A 124 11.87 1.48 4.10
C ALA A 124 12.65 0.36 3.39
N ALA A 125 12.72 -0.84 3.98
CA ALA A 125 13.32 -2.00 3.34
C ALA A 125 12.47 -2.52 2.18
N ASP A 126 11.15 -2.59 2.33
CA ASP A 126 10.22 -2.99 1.26
C ASP A 126 10.26 -2.02 0.08
N LEU A 127 10.19 -0.71 0.35
CA LEU A 127 10.27 0.32 -0.68
C LEU A 127 11.57 0.18 -1.51
N ARG A 128 12.71 -0.04 -0.84
CA ARG A 128 14.00 -0.21 -1.52
C ARG A 128 14.12 -1.55 -2.25
N ALA A 129 13.60 -2.64 -1.68
CA ALA A 129 13.65 -3.96 -2.30
C ALA A 129 12.82 -4.01 -3.58
N PHE A 130 11.66 -3.36 -3.60
CA PHE A 130 10.75 -3.37 -4.76
C PHE A 130 10.95 -2.22 -5.76
N ASP A 131 11.74 -1.18 -5.44
CA ASP A 131 12.05 -0.05 -6.34
C ASP A 131 12.50 -0.54 -7.75
N ARG A 132 13.47 -1.45 -7.81
CA ARG A 132 13.98 -2.00 -9.08
C ARG A 132 13.05 -3.02 -9.72
N LYS A 133 12.12 -3.58 -8.95
CA LYS A 133 11.19 -4.63 -9.40
C LYS A 133 9.95 -4.04 -10.05
N VAL A 134 9.59 -2.80 -9.70
CA VAL A 134 8.53 -2.04 -10.36
C VAL A 134 9.02 -1.45 -11.67
N LYS A 135 8.20 -1.55 -12.73
CA LYS A 135 8.47 -0.96 -14.05
C LYS A 135 8.68 0.56 -13.92
N PRO A 136 9.41 1.21 -14.85
CA PRO A 136 9.63 2.65 -14.79
C PRO A 136 8.34 3.48 -14.87
N GLN A 137 7.29 2.92 -15.49
CA GLN A 137 5.95 3.51 -15.61
C GLN A 137 4.97 3.00 -14.54
N GLY A 138 5.42 2.08 -13.67
CA GLY A 138 4.62 1.44 -12.64
C GLY A 138 4.46 2.29 -11.38
N LEU A 139 3.70 1.75 -10.43
CA LEU A 139 3.38 2.41 -9.17
C LEU A 139 3.92 1.65 -7.97
N ILE A 140 4.29 2.39 -6.93
CA ILE A 140 4.37 1.85 -5.57
C ILE A 140 3.22 2.44 -4.80
N MET A 141 2.40 1.57 -4.21
CA MET A 141 1.25 1.94 -3.40
C MET A 141 1.43 1.33 -2.02
N GLY A 142 0.73 1.85 -1.01
CA GLY A 142 0.69 1.23 0.30
C GLY A 142 -0.23 1.96 1.24
N HIS A 143 -0.57 1.31 2.35
CA HIS A 143 -1.58 1.80 3.28
C HIS A 143 -0.95 2.51 4.48
N ASP A 144 -1.77 2.92 5.44
CA ASP A 144 -1.37 3.44 6.75
C ASP A 144 -0.37 4.60 6.69
N TYR A 145 -0.54 5.50 5.71
CA TYR A 145 0.11 6.81 5.71
C TYR A 145 -0.53 7.72 6.78
N VAL A 146 -0.29 7.39 8.05
CA VAL A 146 -0.90 7.99 9.23
C VAL A 146 0.15 8.40 10.28
N THR A 147 -0.05 9.57 10.89
CA THR A 147 0.73 10.09 12.03
C THR A 147 -0.09 10.24 13.31
N HIS A 148 -1.26 9.59 13.38
CA HIS A 148 -2.14 9.71 14.54
C HIS A 148 -1.52 9.02 15.78
N PRO A 149 -1.62 9.59 17.00
CA PRO A 149 -0.94 9.09 18.20
C PRO A 149 -1.12 7.60 18.49
N ASN A 150 -2.32 7.04 18.24
CA ASN A 150 -2.58 5.61 18.43
C ASN A 150 -1.72 4.68 17.55
N PHE A 151 -1.31 5.14 16.37
CA PHE A 151 -0.44 4.37 15.47
C PHE A 151 1.02 4.54 15.86
N ILE A 152 1.42 5.77 16.24
CA ILE A 152 2.75 6.05 16.79
C ILE A 152 2.99 5.23 18.06
N ALA A 153 1.99 5.06 18.92
CA ALA A 153 2.07 4.22 20.11
C ALA A 153 2.29 2.72 19.80
N LYS A 154 2.05 2.29 18.55
CA LYS A 154 2.36 0.96 18.02
C LYS A 154 3.63 0.95 17.15
N SER A 155 4.43 2.01 17.20
CA SER A 155 5.66 2.18 16.43
C SER A 155 5.47 2.24 14.91
N PHE A 156 4.29 2.67 14.43
CA PHE A 156 4.08 2.88 13.00
C PHE A 156 4.97 4.03 12.49
N GLY A 157 5.70 3.77 11.41
CA GLY A 157 6.68 4.67 10.81
C GLY A 157 6.54 4.85 9.30
N VAL A 158 5.37 4.49 8.74
CA VAL A 158 5.10 4.51 7.29
C VAL A 158 5.35 5.90 6.68
N VAL A 159 4.83 6.97 7.30
CA VAL A 159 4.97 8.35 6.79
C VAL A 159 6.43 8.77 6.70
N GLU A 160 7.23 8.42 7.71
CA GLU A 160 8.66 8.74 7.72
C GLU A 160 9.40 7.99 6.61
N ALA A 161 9.17 6.67 6.51
CA ALA A 161 9.81 5.82 5.51
C ALA A 161 9.47 6.25 4.07
N VAL A 162 8.19 6.51 3.78
CA VAL A 162 7.74 6.92 2.45
C VAL A 162 8.32 8.29 2.08
N ASN A 163 8.33 9.25 3.00
CA ASN A 163 8.87 10.58 2.73
C ASN A 163 10.39 10.58 2.53
N GLU A 164 11.11 9.77 3.31
CA GLU A 164 12.55 9.56 3.10
C GLU A 164 12.81 8.92 1.73
N PHE A 165 12.07 7.87 1.38
CA PHE A 165 12.19 7.22 0.09
C PHE A 165 11.92 8.17 -1.09
N VAL A 166 10.87 9.00 -1.03
CA VAL A 166 10.57 10.00 -2.06
C VAL A 166 11.69 11.04 -2.16
N ARG A 167 12.23 11.53 -1.04
CA ARG A 167 13.34 12.51 -1.04
C ARG A 167 14.66 11.94 -1.57
N GLU A 168 14.91 10.64 -1.37
CA GLU A 168 16.15 9.97 -1.75
C GLU A 168 16.13 9.39 -3.17
N THR A 169 14.96 9.35 -3.82
CA THR A 169 14.77 8.67 -5.11
C THR A 169 14.15 9.58 -6.16
N GLY A 170 13.85 9.02 -7.34
CA GLY A 170 13.09 9.70 -8.39
C GLY A 170 11.58 9.47 -8.31
N TYR A 171 11.06 8.94 -7.20
CA TYR A 171 9.62 8.80 -7.01
C TYR A 171 8.99 10.11 -6.54
N GLU A 172 7.75 10.34 -6.96
CA GLU A 172 6.94 11.46 -6.51
C GLU A 172 5.54 10.98 -6.12
N PHE A 173 4.89 11.71 -5.21
CA PHE A 173 3.50 11.46 -4.86
C PHE A 173 2.56 11.82 -6.00
N LEU A 174 1.93 10.80 -6.59
CA LEU A 174 0.81 10.99 -7.50
C LEU A 174 -0.47 11.32 -6.71
N MET A 175 -0.79 10.49 -5.72
CA MET A 175 -2.04 10.55 -4.97
C MET A 175 -1.88 10.13 -3.51
N LEU A 176 -2.73 10.69 -2.66
CA LEU A 176 -3.03 10.20 -1.32
C LEU A 176 -4.55 10.12 -1.15
N THR A 177 -5.07 9.01 -0.62
CA THR A 177 -6.51 8.90 -0.30
C THR A 177 -6.85 9.67 0.98
N TYR A 178 -8.09 10.14 1.08
CA TYR A 178 -8.61 10.82 2.25
C TYR A 178 -9.52 9.87 3.03
N GLU A 179 -8.91 9.00 3.84
CA GLU A 179 -9.58 8.03 4.70
C GLU A 179 -8.87 7.87 6.05
N GLY A 180 -9.41 7.04 6.94
CA GLY A 180 -8.89 6.90 8.32
C GLY A 180 -7.45 6.39 8.41
N SER A 181 -7.01 5.66 7.38
CA SER A 181 -5.65 5.19 7.15
C SER A 181 -5.33 5.37 5.66
N PRO A 182 -4.80 6.54 5.25
CA PRO A 182 -4.59 6.87 3.85
C PRO A 182 -3.68 5.88 3.10
N THR A 183 -4.06 5.60 1.86
CA THR A 183 -3.24 4.92 0.85
C THR A 183 -2.42 5.95 0.09
N TYR A 184 -1.09 5.78 0.07
CA TYR A 184 -0.18 6.56 -0.76
C TYR A 184 -0.01 5.91 -2.14
N VAL A 185 0.20 6.73 -3.17
CA VAL A 185 0.50 6.28 -4.54
C VAL A 185 1.70 7.08 -5.05
N LEU A 186 2.80 6.36 -5.31
CA LEU A 186 4.05 6.91 -5.81
C LEU A 186 4.28 6.48 -7.25
N ALA A 187 4.85 7.37 -8.07
CA ALA A 187 5.26 7.08 -9.43
C ALA A 187 6.63 7.70 -9.72
N LYS A 188 7.47 7.02 -10.52
CA LYS A 188 8.71 7.61 -11.07
C LYS A 188 8.43 8.60 -12.21
N GLN A 189 7.30 8.43 -12.90
CA GLN A 189 6.89 9.24 -14.05
C GLN A 189 5.43 9.64 -13.87
N GLN A 190 5.17 10.89 -13.47
CA GLN A 190 3.80 11.39 -13.24
C GLN A 190 2.93 11.43 -14.51
N ASN A 191 3.56 11.43 -15.68
CA ASN A 191 2.90 11.38 -16.98
C ASN A 191 2.84 9.97 -17.58
N SER A 192 3.11 8.92 -16.80
CA SER A 192 2.95 7.55 -17.29
C SER A 192 1.50 7.27 -17.68
N PRO A 193 1.24 6.34 -18.62
CA PRO A 193 -0.12 5.94 -18.97
C PRO A 193 -0.96 5.53 -17.76
N LEU A 194 -0.33 4.90 -16.76
CA LEU A 194 -0.98 4.46 -15.53
C LEU A 194 -1.36 5.67 -14.63
N ALA A 195 -0.45 6.63 -14.47
CA ALA A 195 -0.71 7.86 -13.73
C ALA A 195 -1.81 8.71 -14.40
N LEU A 196 -1.75 8.87 -15.73
CA LEU A 196 -2.77 9.59 -16.50
C LEU A 196 -4.13 8.89 -16.47
N ARG A 197 -4.16 7.56 -16.44
CA ARG A 197 -5.39 6.78 -16.29
C ARG A 197 -6.05 7.04 -14.94
N LEU A 198 -5.28 7.03 -13.85
CA LEU A 198 -5.78 7.35 -12.52
C LEU A 198 -6.36 8.77 -12.48
N ALA A 199 -5.62 9.77 -12.98
CA ALA A 199 -6.11 11.15 -13.03
C ALA A 199 -7.41 11.27 -13.86
N SER A 200 -7.47 10.59 -15.01
CA SER A 200 -8.66 10.59 -15.88
C SER A 200 -9.88 9.95 -15.21
N TYR A 201 -9.69 8.89 -14.44
CA TYR A 201 -10.77 8.25 -13.68
C TYR A 201 -11.36 9.21 -12.65
N LEU A 202 -10.52 9.90 -11.87
CA LEU A 202 -11.00 10.85 -10.85
C LEU A 202 -11.78 12.01 -11.46
N LEU A 203 -11.27 12.55 -12.57
CA LEU A 203 -11.94 13.63 -13.31
C LEU A 203 -13.30 13.16 -13.86
N GLY A 204 -13.35 11.96 -14.44
CA GLY A 204 -14.59 11.39 -14.98
C GLY A 204 -15.62 11.05 -13.90
N ALA A 205 -15.17 10.61 -12.72
CA ALA A 205 -16.01 10.28 -11.59
C ALA A 205 -16.49 11.52 -10.79
N MET A 206 -16.09 12.74 -11.20
CA MET A 206 -16.37 14.00 -10.49
C MET A 206 -16.00 13.95 -9.00
N VAL A 207 -14.93 13.21 -8.68
CA VAL A 207 -14.42 13.11 -7.31
C VAL A 207 -13.83 14.48 -6.93
N PRO A 208 -14.16 15.02 -5.75
CA PRO A 208 -13.46 16.20 -5.24
C PRO A 208 -11.95 15.93 -5.14
N ILE A 209 -11.13 16.82 -5.69
CA ILE A 209 -9.67 16.70 -5.62
C ILE A 209 -9.12 17.97 -5.01
N VAL A 210 -8.25 17.82 -4.03
CA VAL A 210 -7.44 18.93 -3.50
C VAL A 210 -6.02 18.74 -4.00
N VAL A 211 -5.48 19.77 -4.66
CA VAL A 211 -4.08 19.77 -5.07
C VAL A 211 -3.25 20.31 -3.92
N ILE A 212 -2.30 19.51 -3.45
CA ILE A 212 -1.28 19.94 -2.49
C ILE A 212 0.00 20.21 -3.30
N GLU A 213 0.29 21.49 -3.48
CA GLU A 213 1.55 21.98 -4.05
C GLU A 213 2.68 21.80 -3.04
N ASP A 214 3.89 21.48 -3.50
CA ASP A 214 5.09 21.36 -2.64
C ASP A 214 4.88 20.37 -1.46
N ALA A 215 4.28 19.20 -1.76
CA ALA A 215 3.87 18.24 -0.74
C ALA A 215 5.07 17.58 -0.05
N GLU A 216 6.18 17.43 -0.75
CA GLU A 216 7.45 16.88 -0.30
C GLU A 216 8.13 17.72 0.80
N ASN A 217 7.83 19.02 0.86
CA ASN A 217 8.34 19.94 1.88
C ASN A 217 7.31 20.26 2.96
N LYS A 218 6.10 19.67 2.90
CA LYS A 218 5.05 19.87 3.90
C LYS A 218 5.06 18.79 4.95
N SER A 219 4.77 19.20 6.19
CA SER A 219 4.46 18.24 7.26
C SER A 219 2.99 17.85 7.18
N MET A 220 2.69 16.55 7.10
CA MET A 220 1.32 16.02 7.08
C MET A 220 0.96 15.47 8.45
N GLY A 221 -0.09 16.00 9.07
CA GLY A 221 -0.57 15.60 10.40
C GLY A 221 -2.01 15.10 10.36
N GLN A 222 -2.31 14.00 11.07
CA GLN A 222 -3.69 13.55 11.25
C GLN A 222 -4.35 14.09 12.53
N TRP A 223 -5.60 14.51 12.41
CA TRP A 223 -6.38 15.11 13.49
C TRP A 223 -7.79 14.52 13.58
N ASP A 224 -8.28 14.40 14.81
CA ASP A 224 -9.68 14.12 15.09
C ASP A 224 -10.49 15.41 14.94
N VAL A 225 -11.46 15.41 14.02
CA VAL A 225 -12.43 16.50 13.83
C VAL A 225 -13.82 15.97 14.13
N LEU A 226 -14.64 16.79 14.79
CA LEU A 226 -16.05 16.48 15.00
C LEU A 226 -16.84 17.08 13.85
N ASP A 227 -17.66 16.28 13.18
CA ASP A 227 -18.66 16.82 12.28
C ASP A 227 -19.81 17.49 13.06
N GLU A 228 -20.72 18.16 12.35
CA GLU A 228 -21.87 18.84 12.95
C GLU A 228 -22.81 17.89 13.71
N GLY A 229 -22.76 16.59 13.42
CA GLY A 229 -23.50 15.53 14.11
C GLY A 229 -22.78 14.94 15.33
N GLY A 230 -21.59 15.45 15.67
CA GLY A 230 -20.77 14.94 16.77
C GLY A 230 -20.02 13.65 16.45
N LYS A 231 -20.03 13.18 15.19
CA LYS A 231 -19.23 12.03 14.77
C LYS A 231 -17.78 12.47 14.65
N ARG A 232 -16.88 11.68 15.26
CA ARG A 232 -15.44 11.88 15.15
C ARG A 232 -14.94 11.31 13.83
N LEU A 233 -14.34 12.17 13.02
CA LEU A 233 -13.70 11.87 11.75
C LEU A 233 -12.19 12.09 11.92
N ARG A 234 -11.37 11.27 11.24
CA ARG A 234 -9.93 11.52 11.13
C ARG A 234 -9.68 12.22 9.80
N THR A 235 -8.95 13.32 9.85
CA THR A 235 -8.54 14.08 8.66
C THR A 235 -7.04 14.21 8.60
N LEU A 236 -6.49 14.16 7.40
CA LEU A 236 -5.12 14.56 7.14
C LEU A 236 -5.08 16.07 6.83
N LEU A 237 -4.20 16.81 7.50
CA LEU A 237 -3.96 18.23 7.30
C LEU A 237 -2.50 18.47 6.91
N ALA A 238 -2.28 19.37 5.95
CA ALA A 238 -0.95 19.78 5.51
C ALA A 238 -0.55 21.08 6.19
N PHE A 239 0.66 21.11 6.77
CA PHE A 239 1.23 22.25 7.48
C PHE A 239 2.48 22.76 6.75
N ARG A 240 2.79 24.05 6.93
CA ARG A 240 4.05 24.66 6.49
C ARG A 240 5.16 24.36 7.48
#